data_AF-A0A4U2Z4H5-F1
#
_entry.id   AF-A0A4U2Z4H5-F1
#
_cell.length_a   1.000
_cell.length_b   1.000
_cell.length_c   1.000
_cell.angle_alpha   90.00
_cell.angle_beta   90.00
_cell.angle_gamma   90.00
#
_symmetry.space_group_name_H-M   'P 1'
#
loop_
_entity.id
_entity.type
_entity.pdbx_description
1 polymer ?
#
loop_
_entity_poly.entity_id
_entity_poly.type
_entity_poly.pdbx_seq_one_letter_code
_entity_poly.pdbx_strand_id
1 'polypeptide(L)'
;MKNKKINLTQLLNKRELYHILIEYVNAADILYKNTTSDKISAPFIYLIRHSIEIGLKSTILYLCEKSDSNSMCTEEKLHGHKLSRLYNCFNQHWQTIAKKYDLKNQGETLKDITNNTDKYYKELKELIDFFDEYDEESTLFRYGNKKPIEIEQKYSFLESEYSGTVALIDVDKFIEKYKNSMLVFKYLEDALTDFFEYINDVDFQKEL
;
A
#
# COMPACT_ATOMS: atom_id res chain seq x y z
N MET A 1 -0.74 2.25 -39.62
CA MET A 1 -1.10 1.80 -38.25
C MET A 1 -2.28 2.63 -37.75
N LYS A 2 -3.34 2.01 -37.23
CA LYS A 2 -4.50 2.75 -36.68
C LYS A 2 -4.07 3.44 -35.38
N ASN A 3 -4.16 4.78 -35.35
CA ASN A 3 -4.07 5.56 -34.12
C ASN A 3 -5.05 5.00 -33.09
N LYS A 4 -4.54 4.30 -32.08
CA LYS A 4 -5.31 3.93 -30.89
C LYS A 4 -5.58 5.25 -30.15
N LYS A 5 -6.73 5.87 -30.40
CA LYS A 5 -7.26 6.91 -29.52
C LYS A 5 -7.37 6.31 -28.12
N ILE A 6 -6.50 6.75 -27.23
CA ILE A 6 -6.56 6.38 -25.81
C ILE A 6 -7.86 6.97 -25.26
N ASN A 7 -8.77 6.10 -24.86
CA ASN A 7 -10.03 6.50 -24.25
C ASN A 7 -9.74 6.87 -22.79
N LEU A 8 -9.61 8.17 -22.50
CA LEU A 8 -9.35 8.68 -21.14
C LEU A 8 -10.38 8.18 -20.12
N THR A 9 -11.63 7.95 -20.53
CA THR A 9 -12.68 7.42 -19.65
C THR A 9 -12.42 5.97 -19.24
N GLN A 10 -11.78 5.15 -20.09
CA GLN A 10 -11.34 3.80 -19.70
C GLN A 10 -10.11 3.82 -18.78
N LEU A 11 -9.21 4.80 -18.92
CA LEU A 11 -8.07 4.96 -18.01
C LEU A 11 -8.51 5.41 -16.61
N LEU A 12 -9.54 6.27 -16.55
CA LEU A 12 -10.18 6.69 -15.29
C LEU A 12 -11.02 5.56 -14.67
N ASN A 13 -11.76 4.77 -15.47
CA ASN A 13 -12.47 3.57 -14.98
C ASN A 13 -11.52 2.40 -14.61
N LYS A 14 -10.27 2.40 -15.10
CA LYS A 14 -9.27 1.36 -14.78
C LYS A 14 -8.61 1.54 -13.41
N ARG A 15 -8.85 2.66 -12.71
CA ARG A 15 -8.21 3.00 -11.43
C ARG A 15 -9.21 3.11 -10.27
N GLU A 16 -10.36 2.45 -10.37
CA GLU A 16 -11.39 2.43 -9.33
C GLU A 16 -10.81 2.08 -7.94
N LEU A 17 -9.94 1.07 -7.86
CA LEU A 17 -9.29 0.69 -6.59
C LEU A 17 -8.37 1.79 -6.04
N TYR A 18 -7.68 2.55 -6.88
CA TYR A 18 -6.84 3.66 -6.42
C TYR A 18 -7.69 4.83 -5.90
N HIS A 19 -8.82 5.13 -6.56
CA HIS A 19 -9.76 6.12 -6.04
C HIS A 19 -10.33 5.71 -4.68
N ILE A 20 -10.71 4.44 -4.53
CA ILE A 20 -11.15 3.89 -3.24
C ILE A 20 -10.04 3.98 -2.18
N LEU A 21 -8.77 3.72 -2.53
CA LEU A 21 -7.64 3.93 -1.63
C LEU A 21 -7.61 5.37 -1.10
N ILE A 22 -7.71 6.36 -2.00
CA ILE A 22 -7.68 7.78 -1.61
C ILE A 22 -8.85 8.12 -0.68
N GLU A 23 -10.04 7.58 -0.92
CA GLU A 23 -11.18 7.77 -0.03
C GLU A 23 -10.92 7.21 1.38
N TYR A 24 -10.35 6.01 1.47
CA TYR A 24 -9.99 5.39 2.76
C TYR A 24 -8.87 6.16 3.49
N VAL A 25 -7.86 6.63 2.77
CA VAL A 25 -6.78 7.47 3.32
C VAL A 25 -7.37 8.77 3.88
N ASN A 26 -8.25 9.44 3.13
CA ASN A 26 -8.92 10.65 3.57
C ASN A 26 -9.82 10.41 4.78
N ALA A 27 -10.55 9.29 4.81
CA ALA A 27 -11.38 8.91 5.95
C ALA A 27 -10.55 8.71 7.22
N ALA A 28 -9.39 8.06 7.12
CA ALA A 28 -8.47 7.90 8.25
C ALA A 28 -7.95 9.25 8.75
N ASP A 29 -7.59 10.16 7.85
CA ASP A 29 -7.13 11.51 8.19
C ASP A 29 -8.22 12.36 8.86
N ILE A 30 -9.47 12.29 8.35
CA ILE A 30 -10.61 12.99 8.94
C ILE A 30 -10.90 12.44 10.34
N LEU A 31 -10.88 11.12 10.51
CA LEU A 31 -11.10 10.48 11.81
C LEU A 31 -10.01 10.89 12.82
N TYR A 32 -8.75 10.93 12.39
CA TYR A 32 -7.64 11.37 13.23
C TYR A 32 -7.78 12.84 13.67
N LYS A 33 -8.08 13.76 12.74
CA LYS A 33 -8.15 15.20 13.00
C LYS A 33 -9.31 15.63 13.92
N ASN A 34 -10.39 14.85 13.98
CA ASN A 34 -11.63 15.25 14.66
C ASN A 34 -11.79 14.66 16.08
N THR A 35 -10.76 14.05 16.68
CA THR A 35 -10.96 13.27 17.91
C THR A 35 -9.82 13.31 18.92
N THR A 36 -10.14 13.17 20.21
CA THR A 36 -9.18 12.91 21.29
C THR A 36 -8.90 11.40 21.40
N SER A 37 -7.82 10.99 20.72
CA SER A 37 -7.00 9.76 20.79
C SER A 37 -7.67 8.37 20.98
N ASP A 38 -8.35 8.09 22.08
CA ASP A 38 -8.50 6.68 22.52
C ASP A 38 -9.81 5.99 22.09
N LYS A 39 -10.83 6.78 21.71
CA LYS A 39 -12.15 6.25 21.31
C LYS A 39 -12.24 5.85 19.83
N ILE A 40 -11.18 6.12 19.06
CA ILE A 40 -11.16 5.88 17.61
C ILE A 40 -10.28 4.71 17.20
N SER A 41 -9.57 4.06 18.11
CA SER A 41 -8.57 3.04 17.77
C SER A 41 -9.14 1.93 16.89
N ALA A 42 -10.34 1.42 17.20
CA ALA A 42 -10.99 0.38 16.38
C ALA A 42 -11.35 0.83 14.96
N PRO A 43 -12.15 1.90 14.73
CA PRO A 43 -12.44 2.37 13.39
C PRO A 43 -11.18 2.86 12.64
N PHE A 44 -10.19 3.38 13.36
CA PHE A 44 -8.94 3.84 12.77
C PHE A 44 -8.07 2.68 12.26
N ILE A 45 -7.89 1.63 13.08
CA ILE A 45 -7.20 0.39 12.69
C ILE A 45 -7.90 -0.27 11.50
N TYR A 46 -9.24 -0.30 11.51
CA TYR A 46 -10.03 -0.82 10.39
C TYR A 46 -9.69 -0.07 9.09
N LEU A 47 -9.72 1.26 9.11
CA LEU A 47 -9.43 2.09 7.93
C LEU A 47 -8.00 1.88 7.44
N ILE A 48 -7.01 1.84 8.35
CA ILE A 48 -5.61 1.62 8.00
C ILE A 48 -5.40 0.26 7.33
N ARG A 49 -5.94 -0.81 7.92
CA ARG A 49 -5.82 -2.18 7.38
C ARG A 49 -6.35 -2.25 5.95
N HIS A 50 -7.54 -1.68 5.74
CA HIS A 50 -8.19 -1.71 4.43
C HIS A 50 -7.47 -0.84 3.41
N SER A 51 -6.94 0.31 3.83
CA SER A 51 -6.12 1.16 2.97
C SER A 51 -4.87 0.41 2.48
N ILE A 52 -4.18 -0.33 3.37
CA ILE A 52 -3.05 -1.17 2.98
C ILE A 52 -3.49 -2.26 1.99
N GLU A 53 -4.60 -2.95 2.26
CA GLU A 53 -5.13 -3.99 1.38
C GLU A 53 -5.42 -3.46 -0.03
N ILE A 54 -6.13 -2.32 -0.13
CA ILE A 54 -6.52 -1.69 -1.38
C ILE A 54 -5.28 -1.13 -2.11
N GLY A 55 -4.34 -0.53 -1.38
CA GLY A 55 -3.08 -0.04 -1.92
C GLY A 55 -2.22 -1.14 -2.53
N LEU A 56 -2.11 -2.29 -1.85
CA LEU A 56 -1.43 -3.46 -2.40
C LEU A 56 -2.14 -3.99 -3.66
N LYS A 57 -3.46 -4.14 -3.62
CA LYS A 57 -4.25 -4.65 -4.77
C LYS A 57 -4.13 -3.75 -5.99
N SER A 58 -4.35 -2.44 -5.82
CA SER A 58 -4.23 -1.46 -6.90
C SER A 58 -2.81 -1.43 -7.48
N THR A 59 -1.79 -1.43 -6.63
CA THR A 59 -0.40 -1.38 -7.08
C THR A 59 0.03 -2.67 -7.78
N ILE A 60 -0.42 -3.86 -7.33
CA ILE A 60 -0.16 -5.12 -8.03
C ILE A 60 -0.71 -5.07 -9.46
N LEU A 61 -1.96 -4.61 -9.64
CA LEU A 61 -2.55 -4.48 -10.98
C LEU A 61 -1.76 -3.52 -11.86
N TYR A 62 -1.29 -2.40 -11.30
CA TYR A 62 -0.43 -1.45 -12.02
C TYR A 62 0.90 -2.09 -12.43
N LEU A 63 1.62 -2.73 -11.50
CA LEU A 63 2.93 -3.32 -11.77
C LEU A 63 2.86 -4.54 -12.70
N CYS A 64 1.75 -5.27 -12.71
CA CYS A 64 1.50 -6.38 -13.62
C CYS A 64 1.63 -5.97 -15.10
N GLU A 65 1.20 -4.76 -15.46
CA GLU A 65 1.34 -4.25 -16.83
C GLU A 65 2.81 -4.05 -17.24
N LYS A 66 3.75 -4.02 -16.28
CA LYS A 66 5.14 -3.61 -16.47
C LYS A 66 6.16 -4.72 -16.21
N SER A 67 5.82 -5.68 -15.35
CA SER A 67 6.77 -6.68 -14.85
C SER A 67 6.82 -7.97 -15.66
N ASP A 68 6.02 -8.13 -16.72
CA ASP A 68 5.84 -9.37 -17.51
C ASP A 68 5.48 -10.62 -16.68
N SER A 69 5.04 -10.45 -15.42
CA SER A 69 4.59 -11.52 -14.54
C SER A 69 3.07 -11.58 -14.59
N ASN A 70 2.50 -12.79 -14.57
CA ASN A 70 1.05 -13.02 -14.55
C ASN A 70 0.50 -13.32 -13.13
N SER A 71 1.34 -13.17 -12.10
CA SER A 71 0.95 -13.43 -10.71
C SER A 71 -0.09 -12.41 -10.25
N MET A 72 -1.27 -12.86 -9.83
CA MET A 72 -2.33 -12.00 -9.26
C MET A 72 -2.71 -10.74 -10.08
N CYS A 73 -2.55 -10.79 -11.41
CA CYS A 73 -2.84 -9.67 -12.33
C CYS A 73 -4.31 -9.48 -12.70
N THR A 74 -5.23 -10.03 -11.93
CA THR A 74 -6.68 -9.83 -12.13
C THR A 74 -7.35 -9.67 -10.77
N GLU A 75 -8.45 -8.92 -10.72
CA GLU A 75 -9.22 -8.72 -9.48
C GLU A 75 -9.68 -10.04 -8.86
N GLU A 76 -10.09 -11.00 -9.70
CA GLU A 76 -10.46 -12.36 -9.26
C GLU A 76 -9.30 -13.05 -8.52
N LYS A 77 -8.07 -12.93 -9.01
CA LYS A 77 -6.88 -13.51 -8.37
C LYS A 77 -6.43 -12.75 -7.13
N LEU A 78 -6.82 -11.48 -7.01
CA LEU A 78 -6.60 -10.66 -5.81
C LEU A 78 -7.60 -10.97 -4.70
N HIS A 79 -8.57 -11.86 -4.93
CA HIS A 79 -9.56 -12.26 -3.94
C HIS A 79 -8.92 -12.80 -2.65
N GLY A 80 -9.37 -12.31 -1.50
CA GLY A 80 -8.80 -12.57 -0.17
C GLY A 80 -8.29 -11.31 0.53
N HIS A 81 -7.99 -11.44 1.81
CA HIS A 81 -7.67 -10.31 2.70
C HIS A 81 -6.32 -10.41 3.40
N LYS A 82 -5.58 -11.51 3.23
CA LYS A 82 -4.26 -11.71 3.87
C LYS A 82 -3.24 -10.72 3.32
N LEU A 83 -2.75 -9.84 4.19
CA LEU A 83 -1.84 -8.76 3.78
C LEU A 83 -0.46 -9.28 3.38
N SER A 84 0.12 -10.25 4.11
CA SER A 84 1.38 -10.89 3.70
C SER A 84 1.34 -11.49 2.31
N ARG A 85 0.23 -12.16 1.94
CA ARG A 85 0.09 -12.73 0.59
C ARG A 85 0.16 -11.65 -0.48
N LEU A 86 -0.59 -10.56 -0.28
CA LEU A 86 -0.61 -9.42 -1.20
C LEU A 86 0.76 -8.73 -1.26
N TYR A 87 1.39 -8.50 -0.11
CA TYR A 87 2.70 -7.88 -0.01
C TYR A 87 3.81 -8.69 -0.68
N ASN A 88 3.81 -10.01 -0.51
CA ASN A 88 4.77 -10.87 -1.17
C ASN A 88 4.63 -10.81 -2.70
N CYS A 89 3.39 -10.79 -3.21
CA CYS A 89 3.13 -10.62 -4.64
C CYS A 89 3.59 -9.24 -5.13
N PHE A 90 3.20 -8.18 -4.45
CA PHE A 90 3.66 -6.81 -4.72
C PHE A 90 5.19 -6.72 -4.80
N ASN A 91 5.90 -7.26 -3.80
CA ASN A 91 7.36 -7.27 -3.78
C ASN A 91 7.95 -8.07 -4.96
N GLN A 92 7.35 -9.21 -5.33
CA GLN A 92 7.80 -9.97 -6.50
C GLN A 92 7.71 -9.14 -7.80
N HIS A 93 6.60 -8.42 -8.01
CA HIS A 93 6.45 -7.55 -9.17
C HIS A 93 7.48 -6.41 -9.17
N TRP A 94 7.65 -5.74 -8.03
CA TRP A 94 8.63 -4.66 -7.89
C TRP A 94 10.06 -5.12 -8.17
N GLN A 95 10.51 -6.20 -7.52
CA GLN A 95 11.86 -6.74 -7.73
C GLN A 95 12.09 -7.18 -9.18
N THR A 96 11.05 -7.69 -9.85
CA THR A 96 11.12 -8.06 -11.26
C THR A 96 11.34 -6.83 -12.15
N ILE A 97 10.60 -5.74 -11.91
CA ILE A 97 10.78 -4.46 -12.62
C ILE A 97 12.16 -3.87 -12.34
N ALA A 98 12.53 -3.77 -11.07
CA ALA A 98 13.80 -3.21 -10.63
C ALA A 98 14.99 -3.92 -11.29
N LYS A 99 14.91 -5.26 -11.42
CA LYS A 99 15.93 -6.06 -12.11
C LYS A 99 15.88 -5.91 -13.62
N LYS A 100 14.69 -5.95 -14.24
CA LYS A 100 14.51 -5.87 -15.71
C LYS A 100 15.09 -4.57 -16.27
N TYR A 101 14.92 -3.47 -15.55
CA TYR A 101 15.34 -2.13 -15.98
C TYR A 101 16.62 -1.64 -15.31
N ASP A 102 17.27 -2.50 -14.51
CA ASP A 102 18.49 -2.20 -13.76
C ASP A 102 18.44 -0.87 -12.98
N LEU A 103 17.31 -0.61 -12.30
CA LEU A 103 17.00 0.70 -11.71
C LEU A 103 18.05 1.20 -10.70
N LYS A 104 18.80 0.27 -10.07
CA LYS A 104 19.85 0.59 -9.10
C LYS A 104 21.09 1.26 -9.70
N ASN A 105 21.35 1.01 -10.99
CA ASN A 105 22.51 1.54 -11.71
C ASN A 105 22.14 2.68 -12.67
N GLN A 106 20.87 3.07 -12.71
CA GLN A 106 20.40 4.23 -13.47
C GLN A 106 20.71 5.54 -12.70
N GLY A 107 20.56 6.69 -13.36
CA GLY A 107 20.90 8.02 -12.83
C GLY A 107 20.29 8.35 -11.45
N GLU A 108 20.80 9.40 -10.79
CA GLU A 108 20.51 9.75 -9.39
C GLU A 108 19.01 9.69 -9.02
N THR A 109 18.12 10.17 -9.91
CA THR A 109 16.67 10.13 -9.71
C THR A 109 16.12 8.71 -9.47
N LEU A 110 16.55 7.70 -10.22
CA LEU A 110 16.05 6.31 -10.12
C LEU A 110 16.65 5.55 -8.92
N LYS A 111 17.87 5.92 -8.56
CA LYS A 111 18.49 5.46 -7.32
C LYS A 111 17.73 5.97 -6.09
N ASP A 112 17.33 7.24 -6.11
CA ASP A 112 16.52 7.84 -5.04
C ASP A 112 15.12 7.21 -4.96
N ILE A 113 14.50 6.90 -6.11
CA ILE A 113 13.24 6.15 -6.16
C ILE A 113 13.39 4.79 -5.47
N THR A 114 14.48 4.06 -5.76
CA THR A 114 14.72 2.75 -5.14
C THR A 114 14.95 2.88 -3.63
N ASN A 115 15.77 3.84 -3.19
CA ASN A 115 16.06 4.05 -1.77
C ASN A 115 14.82 4.47 -0.98
N ASN A 116 14.02 5.40 -1.52
CA ASN A 116 12.78 5.85 -0.89
C ASN A 116 11.75 4.72 -0.83
N THR A 117 11.64 3.94 -1.92
CA THR A 117 10.79 2.75 -1.97
C THR A 117 11.19 1.77 -0.87
N ASP A 118 12.48 1.42 -0.76
CA ASP A 118 12.99 0.48 0.26
C ASP A 118 12.70 0.97 1.70
N LYS A 119 12.82 2.28 1.96
CA LYS A 119 12.45 2.87 3.25
C LYS A 119 10.96 2.67 3.57
N TYR A 120 10.07 3.08 2.67
CA TYR A 120 8.62 2.98 2.89
C TYR A 120 8.14 1.52 2.90
N TYR A 121 8.83 0.63 2.18
CA TYR A 121 8.62 -0.82 2.22
C TYR A 121 8.79 -1.39 3.63
N LYS A 122 9.83 -0.94 4.36
CA LYS A 122 10.09 -1.40 5.73
C LYS A 122 8.95 -1.03 6.66
N GLU A 123 8.49 0.22 6.60
CA GLU A 123 7.38 0.69 7.44
C GLU A 123 6.06 -0.02 7.10
N LEU A 124 5.80 -0.25 5.81
CA LEU A 124 4.65 -1.04 5.36
C LEU A 124 4.72 -2.48 5.89
N LYS A 125 5.89 -3.11 5.83
CA LYS A 125 6.07 -4.48 6.32
C LYS A 125 5.79 -4.61 7.82
N GLU A 126 6.27 -3.67 8.62
CA GLU A 126 6.00 -3.64 10.07
C GLU A 126 4.49 -3.53 10.37
N LEU A 127 3.75 -2.71 9.61
CA LEU A 127 2.28 -2.65 9.75
C LEU A 127 1.61 -3.96 9.34
N ILE A 128 2.10 -4.60 8.28
CA ILE A 128 1.56 -5.89 7.83
C ILE A 128 1.81 -6.98 8.86
N ASP A 129 2.99 -7.03 9.48
CA ASP A 129 3.31 -7.99 10.53
C ASP A 129 2.40 -7.81 11.75
N PHE A 130 2.11 -6.56 12.13
CA PHE A 130 1.11 -6.26 13.15
C PHE A 130 -0.27 -6.81 12.77
N PHE A 131 -0.74 -6.56 11.54
CA PHE A 131 -2.05 -7.04 11.12
C PHE A 131 -2.13 -8.55 10.94
N ASP A 132 -1.07 -9.21 10.49
CA ASP A 132 -1.04 -10.66 10.38
C ASP A 132 -1.04 -11.32 11.76
N GLU A 133 -0.43 -10.69 12.76
CA GLU A 133 -0.43 -11.20 14.14
C GLU A 133 -1.81 -11.07 14.82
N TYR A 134 -2.53 -9.96 14.57
CA TYR A 134 -3.78 -9.66 15.28
C TYR A 134 -5.07 -9.86 14.46
N ASP A 135 -5.04 -9.67 13.13
CA ASP A 135 -6.22 -9.75 12.25
C ASP A 135 -5.88 -10.21 10.81
N GLU A 136 -5.20 -11.37 10.71
CA GLU A 136 -4.73 -11.94 9.44
C GLU A 136 -5.85 -12.03 8.40
N GLU A 137 -7.04 -12.49 8.81
CA GLU A 137 -8.18 -12.76 7.94
C GLU A 137 -9.16 -11.58 7.77
N SER A 138 -8.86 -10.40 8.32
CA SER A 138 -9.75 -9.21 8.27
C SER A 138 -11.10 -9.39 8.98
N THR A 139 -11.15 -10.18 10.04
CA THR A 139 -12.40 -10.50 10.74
C THR A 139 -12.55 -9.68 12.02
N LEU A 140 -11.47 -9.50 12.75
CA LEU A 140 -11.44 -8.95 14.10
C LEU A 140 -11.87 -7.49 14.13
N PHE A 141 -11.20 -6.66 13.33
CA PHE A 141 -11.46 -5.21 13.31
C PHE A 141 -12.71 -4.86 12.48
N ARG A 142 -13.25 -5.82 11.72
CA ARG A 142 -14.46 -5.65 10.91
C ARG A 142 -15.74 -5.98 11.68
N TYR A 143 -15.74 -7.07 12.45
CA TYR A 143 -16.94 -7.57 13.12
C TYR A 143 -16.92 -7.39 14.64
N GLY A 144 -15.78 -6.92 15.17
CA GLY A 144 -15.54 -6.82 16.61
C GLY A 144 -15.27 -8.19 17.24
N ASN A 145 -14.53 -8.18 18.34
CA ASN A 145 -14.27 -9.40 19.11
C ASN A 145 -15.14 -9.41 20.37
N LYS A 146 -15.67 -10.60 20.71
CA LYS A 146 -16.37 -10.81 21.99
C LYS A 146 -15.40 -10.83 23.17
N LYS A 147 -14.12 -11.12 22.90
CA LYS A 147 -13.05 -11.12 23.90
C LYS A 147 -12.07 -9.99 23.61
N PRO A 148 -11.52 -9.36 24.65
CA PRO A 148 -10.41 -8.43 24.47
C PRO A 148 -9.22 -9.09 23.77
N ILE A 149 -8.47 -8.30 23.02
CA ILE A 149 -7.19 -8.70 22.43
C ILE A 149 -6.10 -8.09 23.29
N GLU A 150 -5.20 -8.93 23.78
CA GLU A 150 -3.96 -8.47 24.42
C GLU A 150 -2.93 -8.27 23.32
N ILE A 151 -2.53 -7.02 23.11
CA ILE A 151 -1.49 -6.65 22.16
C ILE A 151 -0.14 -6.71 22.89
N GLU A 152 0.83 -7.43 22.34
CA GLU A 152 2.17 -7.55 22.94
C GLU A 152 2.80 -6.17 23.13
N GLN A 153 3.58 -5.99 24.20
CA GLN A 153 4.22 -4.72 24.53
C GLN A 153 5.08 -4.13 23.40
N LYS A 154 5.68 -4.97 22.55
CA LYS A 154 6.45 -4.52 21.38
C LYS A 154 5.59 -3.74 20.35
N TYR A 155 4.27 -3.90 20.42
CA TYR A 155 3.27 -3.13 19.68
C TYR A 155 2.32 -2.32 20.59
N SER A 156 2.44 -2.45 21.92
CA SER A 156 1.74 -1.61 22.88
C SER A 156 2.55 -0.33 23.04
N PHE A 157 2.09 0.73 22.40
CA PHE A 157 2.80 2.01 22.37
C PHE A 157 2.41 2.94 23.54
N LEU A 158 1.83 2.41 24.62
CA LEU A 158 1.46 3.15 25.84
C LEU A 158 2.64 3.27 26.82
N GLU A 159 3.06 4.49 27.17
CA GLU A 159 4.17 4.75 28.11
C GLU A 159 3.82 4.55 29.60
N SER A 160 2.59 4.16 29.94
CA SER A 160 2.19 4.00 31.35
C SER A 160 1.24 2.83 31.58
N GLU A 161 1.35 2.22 32.76
CA GLU A 161 0.65 1.05 33.32
C GLU A 161 -0.89 1.09 33.27
N TYR A 162 -1.50 1.17 32.09
CA TYR A 162 -2.92 0.91 31.92
C TYR A 162 -3.11 -0.54 31.44
N SER A 163 -3.35 -1.42 32.42
CA SER A 163 -3.93 -2.74 32.19
C SER A 163 -5.39 -2.57 31.75
N GLY A 164 -5.61 -2.36 30.45
CA GLY A 164 -6.93 -2.14 29.86
C GLY A 164 -7.15 -3.04 28.66
N THR A 165 -8.15 -3.91 28.77
CA THR A 165 -8.57 -4.89 27.76
C THR A 165 -9.41 -4.23 26.65
N VAL A 166 -8.85 -3.25 25.93
CA VAL A 166 -9.38 -2.71 24.66
C VAL A 166 -8.16 -2.22 23.87
N ALA A 167 -8.10 -2.50 22.56
CA ALA A 167 -6.99 -2.15 21.68
C ALA A 167 -6.71 -0.64 21.65
N LEU A 168 -5.93 -0.14 22.61
CA LEU A 168 -5.41 1.22 22.64
C LEU A 168 -4.04 1.19 21.95
N ILE A 169 -4.06 1.32 20.62
CA ILE A 169 -2.85 1.72 19.90
C ILE A 169 -2.58 3.20 20.17
N ASP A 170 -1.31 3.59 20.25
CA ASP A 170 -0.90 5.00 20.18
C ASP A 170 -1.19 5.49 18.75
N VAL A 171 -2.32 6.18 18.60
CA VAL A 171 -2.83 6.63 17.30
C VAL A 171 -1.83 7.58 16.63
N ASP A 172 -1.10 8.39 17.40
CA ASP A 172 -0.14 9.38 16.89
C ASP A 172 1.10 8.71 16.27
N LYS A 173 1.63 7.65 16.91
CA LYS A 173 2.72 6.86 16.30
C LYS A 173 2.24 6.04 15.12
N PHE A 174 1.01 5.53 15.18
CA PHE A 174 0.45 4.69 14.13
C PHE A 174 0.13 5.48 12.86
N ILE A 175 -0.38 6.72 12.99
CA ILE A 175 -0.71 7.57 11.83
C ILE A 175 0.54 7.97 11.04
N GLU A 176 1.66 8.26 11.70
CA GLU A 176 2.90 8.64 11.00
C GLU A 176 3.43 7.48 10.15
N LYS A 177 3.56 6.30 10.77
CA LYS A 177 3.98 5.07 10.08
C LYS A 177 3.02 4.70 8.95
N TYR A 178 1.72 4.83 9.17
CA TYR A 178 0.70 4.62 8.15
C TYR A 178 0.86 5.57 6.96
N LYS A 179 1.00 6.87 7.21
CA LYS A 179 1.18 7.89 6.17
C LYS A 179 2.41 7.61 5.31
N ASN A 180 3.54 7.31 5.95
CA ASN A 180 4.77 6.94 5.25
C ASN A 180 4.58 5.66 4.43
N SER A 181 3.88 4.66 4.97
CA SER A 181 3.61 3.41 4.26
C SER A 181 2.74 3.62 3.01
N MET A 182 1.77 4.55 3.05
CA MET A 182 0.96 4.89 1.87
C MET A 182 1.76 5.60 0.77
N LEU A 183 2.86 6.28 1.13
CA LEU A 183 3.74 6.91 0.14
C LEU A 183 4.35 5.88 -0.80
N VAL A 184 4.54 4.62 -0.38
CA VAL A 184 5.10 3.57 -1.24
C VAL A 184 4.28 3.39 -2.52
N PHE A 185 2.95 3.40 -2.40
CA PHE A 185 2.06 3.17 -3.54
C PHE A 185 2.06 4.36 -4.50
N LYS A 186 2.00 5.58 -3.93
CA LYS A 186 2.05 6.81 -4.72
C LYS A 186 3.39 7.00 -5.41
N TYR A 187 4.50 6.89 -4.67
CA TYR A 187 5.82 7.10 -5.23
C TYR A 187 6.15 6.08 -6.31
N LEU A 188 5.81 4.80 -6.11
CA LEU A 188 6.03 3.79 -7.14
C LEU A 188 5.25 4.09 -8.41
N GLU A 189 3.97 4.44 -8.29
CA GLU A 189 3.14 4.72 -9.47
C GLU A 189 3.60 5.98 -10.21
N ASP A 190 3.83 7.09 -9.50
CA ASP A 190 4.27 8.35 -10.10
C ASP A 190 5.65 8.17 -10.77
N ALA A 191 6.63 7.64 -10.02
CA ALA A 191 7.99 7.47 -10.50
C ALA A 191 8.12 6.48 -11.67
N LEU A 192 7.39 5.36 -11.60
CA LEU A 192 7.41 4.40 -12.70
C LEU A 192 6.67 4.91 -13.92
N THR A 193 5.61 5.71 -13.76
CA THR A 193 4.91 6.30 -14.90
C THR A 193 5.84 7.22 -15.67
N ASP A 194 6.49 8.17 -14.99
CA ASP A 194 7.47 9.08 -15.60
C ASP A 194 8.60 8.30 -16.28
N PHE A 195 9.12 7.26 -15.63
CA PHE A 195 10.17 6.41 -16.17
C PHE A 195 9.74 5.66 -17.44
N PHE A 196 8.55 5.06 -17.43
CA PHE A 196 8.05 4.30 -18.58
C PHE A 196 7.65 5.21 -19.74
N GLU A 197 7.15 6.41 -19.48
CA GLU A 197 6.92 7.42 -20.52
C GLU A 197 8.25 7.80 -21.18
N TYR A 198 9.28 8.10 -20.40
CA TYR A 198 10.62 8.41 -20.91
C TYR A 198 11.20 7.27 -21.78
N ILE A 199 11.16 6.02 -21.30
CA ILE A 199 11.69 4.88 -22.08
C ILE A 199 10.93 4.70 -23.39
N ASN A 200 9.60 4.79 -23.37
CA ASN A 200 8.79 4.64 -24.58
C ASN A 200 9.10 5.75 -25.60
N ASP A 201 9.31 6.98 -25.14
CA ASP A 201 9.70 8.11 -26.01
C ASP A 201 11.09 7.90 -26.63
N VAL A 202 12.06 7.42 -25.85
CA VAL A 202 13.42 7.13 -26.35
C VAL A 202 13.42 6.00 -27.37
N ASP A 203 12.67 4.92 -27.12
CA ASP A 203 12.59 3.80 -28.07
C ASP A 203 11.82 4.19 -29.34
N PHE A 204 10.78 5.02 -29.24
CA PHE A 204 10.09 5.58 -30.40
C PHE A 204 11.01 6.45 -31.27
N GLN A 205 11.94 7.22 -30.67
CA GLN A 205 12.92 8.01 -31.41
C GLN A 205 14.00 7.17 -32.10
N LYS A 206 14.29 5.94 -31.63
CA LYS A 206 15.25 5.03 -32.28
C LYS A 206 14.66 4.31 -33.50
N GLU A 207 13.33 4.24 -33.60
CA GLU A 207 12.61 3.59 -34.70
C GLU A 207 12.30 4.55 -35.88
N LEU A 208 12.57 5.85 -35.75
CA LEU A 208 12.41 6.90 -36.77
C LEU A 208 13.72 7.19 -37.53
#